data_AF-A0AAN9HSR8-F1
#
_entry.id   AF-A0AAN9HSR8-F1
#
_cell.length_a   1.000
_cell.length_b   1.000
_cell.length_c   1.000
_cell.angle_alpha   90.00
_cell.angle_beta   90.00
_cell.angle_gamma   90.00
#
_symmetry.space_group_name_H-M   'P 1'
#
loop_
_entity.id
_entity.type
_entity.pdbx_description
1 polymer ?
#
loop_
_entity_poly.entity_id
_entity_poly.type
_entity_poly.pdbx_seq_one_letter_code
_entity_poly.pdbx_strand_id
1 'polypeptide(L)'
;MMNTKARLEICRIPQNQKPPLIKHNQSLWFYVLVLITFVTTLFILLHTRFPLQTPPSWHWQSSIFQTYGLNPNMVNKLRDSVTFFPLKDLRYSNAALHGHTWFMSSLYDTHQDGEVQYQQFPSKSSQGRVLCLKGHDNHDGSWNYYALAWPEALPYNATFMKGLTFVSYNHYDYGNLFHGLTSMIPFVAWHKMNNCSIMPSRWVLYHWGELRFNMGLWLGSLMEATFDGPLNIERFYDEENGPVCFEEDVVMRHNEGGMSRQRRMEVFDLMRCKARMYCNAEINDRGVFPVIGMTLLLRTGARSFKNETVVADMFLKECAKVQGCRFMVAHSNNLTFCEQVKLMSSTDILISPHGAQLTNMFLMERNSSVMEFFPKGWLKLAGVGQYVYRSIASWAGMKHDEGSWRDPIGDHCPYSEDDRRCMSIYKGGRIGHNDVGN
;
A
#
# COMPACT_ATOMS: atom_id res chain seq x y z
N MET A 1 -21.83 20.51 11.82
CA MET A 1 -20.38 20.40 12.11
C MET A 1 -20.17 19.31 13.15
N MET A 2 -19.86 18.08 12.73
CA MET A 2 -19.50 17.00 13.66
C MET A 2 -18.04 17.13 14.07
N ASN A 3 -17.78 16.96 15.36
CA ASN A 3 -16.50 17.19 16.02
C ASN A 3 -15.41 16.23 15.50
N THR A 4 -14.27 16.76 15.07
CA THR A 4 -13.12 16.05 14.47
C THR A 4 -12.60 14.89 15.33
N LYS A 5 -12.81 14.97 16.65
CA LYS A 5 -12.46 13.91 17.61
C LYS A 5 -13.32 12.64 17.48
N ALA A 6 -14.59 12.78 17.08
CA ALA A 6 -15.49 11.65 16.84
C ALA A 6 -15.22 10.94 15.49
N ARG A 7 -14.66 11.63 14.49
CA ARG A 7 -14.26 11.02 13.21
C ARG A 7 -13.02 10.11 13.33
N LEU A 8 -12.14 10.38 14.30
CA LEU A 8 -10.92 9.59 14.54
C LEU A 8 -11.17 8.31 15.35
N GLU A 9 -12.20 8.27 16.20
CA GLU A 9 -12.55 7.06 16.96
C GLU A 9 -13.17 5.96 16.09
N ILE A 10 -13.78 6.30 14.95
CA ILE A 10 -14.48 5.34 14.07
C ILE A 10 -13.52 4.39 13.33
N CYS A 11 -12.27 4.77 13.08
CA CYS A 11 -11.28 3.88 12.44
C CYS A 11 -10.52 2.98 13.46
N ARG A 12 -10.92 2.96 14.75
CA ARG A 12 -10.55 1.87 15.68
C ARG A 12 -11.52 0.71 15.48
N ILE A 13 -11.07 -0.32 14.77
CA ILE A 13 -11.82 -1.56 14.53
C ILE A 13 -12.16 -2.22 15.88
N PRO A 14 -13.42 -2.60 16.14
CA PRO A 14 -13.74 -3.55 17.21
C PRO A 14 -13.18 -4.93 16.86
N GLN A 15 -12.33 -5.48 17.73
CA GLN A 15 -11.88 -6.87 17.60
C GLN A 15 -13.04 -7.84 17.88
N ASN A 16 -13.19 -8.83 17.00
CA ASN A 16 -13.74 -10.17 17.25
C ASN A 16 -15.11 -10.30 17.94
N GLN A 17 -16.16 -10.54 17.15
CA GLN A 17 -17.21 -11.46 17.61
C GLN A 17 -16.67 -12.90 17.47
N LYS A 18 -16.35 -13.54 18.61
CA LYS A 18 -16.09 -14.98 18.66
C LYS A 18 -17.38 -15.75 18.38
N PRO A 19 -17.37 -16.85 17.60
CA PRO A 19 -18.50 -17.76 17.52
C PRO A 19 -18.69 -18.53 18.84
N PRO A 20 -19.91 -19.01 19.13
CA PRO A 20 -20.21 -19.69 20.39
C PRO A 20 -19.44 -21.02 20.47
N LEU A 21 -18.64 -21.16 21.53
CA LEU A 21 -17.93 -22.38 21.87
C LEU A 21 -18.92 -23.43 22.38
N ILE A 22 -19.01 -24.53 21.63
CA ILE A 22 -19.63 -25.78 22.06
C ILE A 22 -18.91 -26.28 23.32
N LYS A 23 -19.65 -26.45 24.42
CA LYS A 23 -19.13 -26.95 25.69
C LYS A 23 -18.73 -28.42 25.55
N HIS A 24 -17.43 -28.68 25.42
CA HIS A 24 -16.84 -29.97 25.78
C HIS A 24 -16.14 -29.84 27.15
N ASN A 25 -16.25 -30.90 27.94
CA ASN A 25 -15.87 -30.99 29.36
C ASN A 25 -14.38 -30.61 29.61
N GLN A 26 -14.13 -29.34 29.98
CA GLN A 26 -12.80 -28.72 30.10
C GLN A 26 -12.19 -28.74 31.52
N SER A 27 -12.80 -29.43 32.49
CA SER A 27 -12.39 -29.27 33.88
C SER A 27 -11.01 -29.84 34.20
N LEU A 28 -10.56 -30.93 33.56
CA LEU A 28 -9.30 -31.61 33.95
C LEU A 28 -8.07 -31.00 33.24
N TRP A 29 -8.21 -30.58 31.99
CA TRP A 29 -7.13 -29.97 31.21
C TRP A 29 -6.74 -28.59 31.70
N PHE A 30 -7.69 -27.85 32.29
CA PHE A 30 -7.44 -26.53 32.85
C PHE A 30 -6.49 -26.60 34.05
N TYR A 31 -6.68 -27.55 34.97
CA TYR A 31 -5.80 -27.69 36.13
C TYR A 31 -4.38 -28.13 35.76
N VAL A 32 -4.23 -28.99 34.75
CA VAL A 32 -2.91 -29.41 34.25
C VAL A 32 -2.17 -28.24 33.60
N LEU A 33 -2.86 -27.43 32.79
CA LEU A 33 -2.27 -26.24 32.17
C LEU A 33 -1.89 -25.19 33.21
N VAL A 34 -2.73 -24.95 34.22
CA VAL A 34 -2.43 -24.02 35.32
C VAL A 34 -1.18 -24.48 36.09
N LEU A 35 -1.05 -25.77 36.39
CA LEU A 35 0.11 -26.31 37.09
C LEU A 35 1.40 -26.15 36.27
N ILE A 36 1.36 -26.44 34.96
CA ILE A 36 2.51 -26.28 34.07
C ILE A 36 2.90 -24.81 33.93
N THR A 37 1.93 -23.90 33.80
CA THR A 37 2.23 -22.46 33.77
C THR A 37 2.86 -21.99 35.08
N PHE A 38 2.38 -22.46 36.23
CA PHE A 38 2.91 -22.05 37.52
C PHE A 38 4.37 -22.50 37.71
N VAL A 39 4.67 -23.77 37.37
CA VAL A 39 6.02 -24.34 37.46
C VAL A 39 6.99 -23.63 36.50
N THR A 40 6.55 -23.32 35.29
CA THR A 40 7.39 -22.61 34.30
C THR A 40 7.63 -21.14 34.70
N THR A 41 6.63 -20.43 35.23
CA THR A 41 6.85 -19.07 35.77
C THR A 41 7.78 -19.07 36.99
N LEU A 42 7.68 -20.06 37.88
CA LEU A 42 8.56 -20.18 39.04
C LEU A 42 10.01 -20.45 38.61
N PHE A 43 10.20 -21.29 37.59
CA PHE A 43 11.51 -21.59 37.02
C PHE A 43 12.16 -20.37 36.33
N ILE A 44 11.36 -19.59 35.60
CA ILE A 44 11.82 -18.34 34.96
C ILE A 44 12.20 -17.30 36.04
N LEU A 45 11.36 -17.11 37.07
CA LEU A 45 11.62 -16.17 38.16
C LEU A 45 12.87 -16.53 38.98
N LEU A 46 13.18 -17.82 39.16
CA LEU A 46 14.39 -18.26 39.86
C LEU A 46 15.67 -18.18 39.01
N HIS A 47 15.58 -18.02 37.68
CA HIS A 47 16.75 -18.03 36.79
C HIS A 47 17.00 -16.73 36.02
N THR A 48 16.06 -15.78 36.01
CA THR A 48 16.30 -14.46 35.39
C THR A 48 16.59 -13.41 36.46
N ARG A 49 17.88 -13.19 36.75
CA ARG A 49 18.31 -11.88 37.28
C ARG A 49 18.53 -10.93 36.10
N PHE A 50 17.48 -10.20 35.71
CA PHE A 50 17.64 -9.03 34.84
C PHE A 50 16.88 -7.85 35.45
N PRO A 51 17.51 -6.65 35.47
CA PRO A 51 16.88 -5.44 35.98
C PRO A 51 15.73 -5.03 35.07
N LEU A 52 14.55 -4.80 35.66
CA LEU A 52 13.42 -4.15 35.00
C LEU A 52 13.85 -2.74 34.56
N GLN A 53 14.14 -2.56 33.28
CA GLN A 53 14.08 -1.25 32.63
C GLN A 53 12.72 -1.13 31.96
N THR A 54 11.87 -0.27 32.53
CA THR A 54 10.65 0.20 31.89
C THR A 54 10.99 0.91 30.58
N PRO A 55 10.22 0.72 29.49
CA PRO A 55 10.42 1.47 28.25
C PRO A 55 10.06 2.95 28.49
N PRO A 56 10.87 3.92 28.02
CA PRO A 56 10.52 5.32 28.16
C PRO A 56 9.40 5.70 27.19
N SER A 57 8.48 6.51 27.70
CA SER A 57 7.44 7.21 26.95
C SER A 57 8.04 8.08 25.84
N TRP A 58 7.53 7.94 24.62
CA TRP A 58 7.95 8.72 23.45
C TRP A 58 7.26 10.08 23.46
N HIS A 59 7.76 10.98 24.31
CA HIS A 59 7.56 12.42 24.14
C HIS A 59 8.85 13.01 23.59
N TRP A 60 8.83 13.39 22.31
CA TRP A 60 9.82 14.31 21.75
C TRP A 60 9.61 15.66 22.43
N GLN A 61 10.32 15.86 23.54
CA GLN A 61 10.53 17.18 24.10
C GLN A 61 11.51 17.87 23.15
N SER A 62 11.08 19.00 22.60
CA SER A 62 11.77 19.86 21.62
C SER A 62 13.02 20.55 22.19
N SER A 63 13.82 19.85 23.00
CA SER A 63 14.86 20.42 23.87
C SER A 63 16.29 20.03 23.49
N ILE A 64 16.57 19.67 22.23
CA ILE A 64 17.97 19.40 21.77
C ILE A 64 18.62 20.62 21.07
N PHE A 65 17.89 21.70 20.78
CA PHE A 65 18.52 22.93 20.27
C PHE A 65 19.07 23.83 21.39
N GLN A 66 19.92 23.28 22.27
CA GLN A 66 20.86 24.11 23.03
C GLN A 66 22.09 24.37 22.15
N THR A 67 22.01 25.44 21.36
CA THR A 67 23.14 25.96 20.57
C THR A 67 24.22 26.50 21.51
N TYR A 68 25.20 25.66 21.85
CA TYR A 68 26.55 26.17 22.06
C TYR A 68 27.07 26.62 20.69
N GLY A 69 27.30 27.92 20.51
CA GLY A 69 27.65 28.51 19.21
C GLY A 69 28.79 27.75 18.53
N LEU A 70 28.46 27.02 17.46
CA LEU A 70 29.45 26.32 16.65
C LEU A 70 30.39 27.37 16.03
N ASN A 71 31.69 27.12 16.11
CA ASN A 71 32.69 27.98 15.48
C ASN A 71 32.35 28.13 13.97
N PRO A 72 32.22 29.34 13.43
CA PRO A 72 31.87 29.56 12.01
C PRO A 72 32.79 28.82 11.03
N ASN A 73 34.08 28.66 11.37
CA ASN A 73 35.02 27.89 10.56
C ASN A 73 34.66 26.39 10.54
N MET A 74 34.16 25.86 11.66
CA MET A 74 33.70 24.47 11.74
C MET A 74 32.41 24.26 10.95
N VAL A 75 31.47 25.22 11.00
CA VAL A 75 30.25 25.20 10.18
C VAL A 75 30.61 25.17 8.70
N ASN A 76 31.52 26.03 8.23
CA ASN A 76 31.95 26.03 6.83
C ASN A 76 32.62 24.71 6.42
N LYS A 77 33.50 24.14 7.26
CA LYS A 77 34.10 22.82 7.00
C LYS A 77 33.04 21.72 6.91
N LEU A 78 32.01 21.74 7.76
CA LEU A 78 30.91 20.79 7.71
C LEU A 78 30.11 20.94 6.42
N ARG A 79 29.83 22.18 5.98
CA ARG A 79 29.18 22.46 4.68
C ARG A 79 29.99 21.92 3.52
N ASP A 80 31.30 22.20 3.49
CA ASP A 80 32.21 21.78 2.43
C ASP A 80 32.37 20.25 2.39
N SER A 81 32.11 19.55 3.51
CA SER A 81 32.18 18.09 3.60
C SER A 81 30.95 17.35 3.09
N VAL A 82 29.88 18.06 2.70
CA VAL A 82 28.65 17.43 2.21
C VAL A 82 28.88 16.84 0.81
N THR A 83 28.88 15.51 0.73
CA THR A 83 29.06 14.78 -0.53
C THR A 83 27.71 14.35 -1.10
N PHE A 84 27.45 14.72 -2.36
CA PHE A 84 26.28 14.27 -3.11
C PHE A 84 26.56 12.96 -3.85
N PHE A 85 25.67 11.99 -3.68
CA PHE A 85 25.68 10.70 -4.36
C PHE A 85 24.51 10.62 -5.35
N PRO A 86 24.64 9.91 -6.48
CA PRO A 86 23.52 9.74 -7.41
C PRO A 86 22.39 8.96 -6.72
N LEU A 87 21.15 9.43 -6.89
CA LEU A 87 19.96 8.72 -6.44
C LEU A 87 19.93 7.34 -7.08
N LYS A 88 20.15 7.25 -8.40
CA LYS A 88 20.22 6.00 -9.16
C LYS A 88 21.66 5.50 -9.28
N ASP A 89 22.00 4.47 -8.52
CA ASP A 89 23.30 3.80 -8.57
C ASP A 89 23.35 2.76 -9.70
N LEU A 90 24.05 3.11 -10.78
CA LEU A 90 24.12 2.29 -12.00
C LEU A 90 24.81 0.93 -11.78
N ARG A 91 25.60 0.77 -10.70
CA ARG A 91 26.26 -0.51 -10.37
C ARG A 91 25.25 -1.63 -10.09
N TYR A 92 24.03 -1.27 -9.71
CA TYR A 92 22.94 -2.21 -9.38
C TYR A 92 21.82 -2.25 -10.43
N SER A 93 22.02 -1.62 -11.60
CA SER A 93 20.99 -1.48 -12.64
C SER A 93 20.50 -2.82 -13.21
N ASN A 94 21.37 -3.83 -13.31
CA ASN A 94 21.04 -5.18 -13.82
C ASN A 94 20.18 -6.03 -12.84
N ALA A 95 20.11 -5.62 -11.58
CA ALA A 95 19.36 -6.30 -10.53
C ALA A 95 18.48 -5.31 -9.76
N ALA A 96 17.95 -4.30 -10.46
CA ALA A 96 17.12 -3.23 -9.90
C ALA A 96 15.84 -3.74 -9.21
N LEU A 97 15.51 -5.04 -9.31
CA LEU A 97 14.41 -5.78 -8.66
C LEU A 97 14.83 -6.91 -7.65
N HIS A 98 16.13 -7.07 -7.33
CA HIS A 98 16.61 -7.89 -6.20
C HIS A 98 17.14 -7.07 -5.00
N GLY A 99 16.56 -7.26 -3.81
CA GLY A 99 17.04 -6.73 -2.51
C GLY A 99 16.97 -5.20 -2.30
N HIS A 100 16.83 -4.45 -3.40
CA HIS A 100 16.71 -2.99 -3.58
C HIS A 100 17.58 -2.08 -2.76
N THR A 101 18.70 -1.65 -3.36
CA THR A 101 19.38 -0.44 -2.89
C THR A 101 19.80 0.52 -4.01
N TRP A 102 19.55 0.28 -5.30
CA TRP A 102 20.05 1.22 -6.32
C TRP A 102 19.56 2.67 -6.13
N PHE A 103 18.40 2.86 -5.49
CA PHE A 103 17.93 4.16 -5.03
C PHE A 103 18.48 4.46 -3.63
N MET A 104 19.34 5.50 -3.53
CA MET A 104 20.02 5.86 -2.28
C MET A 104 20.86 4.72 -1.67
N SER A 105 21.68 4.09 -2.51
CA SER A 105 22.40 2.84 -2.21
C SER A 105 23.40 2.87 -1.06
N SER A 106 23.84 4.04 -0.63
CA SER A 106 24.81 4.19 0.46
C SER A 106 24.18 4.09 1.86
N LEU A 107 22.86 4.04 1.93
CA LEU A 107 22.11 4.08 3.19
C LEU A 107 21.31 2.79 3.38
N TYR A 108 21.19 2.36 4.64
CA TYR A 108 20.36 1.22 5.03
C TYR A 108 18.97 1.68 5.44
N ASP A 109 17.98 0.80 5.29
CA ASP A 109 16.65 1.04 5.83
C ASP A 109 16.61 0.72 7.32
N THR A 110 15.59 1.25 7.98
CA THR A 110 15.15 0.81 9.30
C THR A 110 14.30 -0.43 9.12
N HIS A 111 14.65 -1.50 9.83
CA HIS A 111 13.95 -2.78 9.77
C HIS A 111 13.39 -3.10 11.16
N GLN A 112 12.09 -3.38 11.19
CA GLN A 112 11.42 -3.99 12.34
C GLN A 112 10.57 -5.15 11.84
N ASP A 113 10.63 -6.28 12.56
CA ASP A 113 9.95 -7.51 12.15
C ASP A 113 8.45 -7.29 11.98
N GLY A 114 7.95 -7.60 10.78
CA GLY A 114 6.54 -7.47 10.44
C GLY A 114 6.07 -6.05 10.11
N GLU A 115 6.98 -5.07 10.09
CA GLU A 115 6.71 -3.67 9.77
C GLU A 115 7.20 -3.27 8.37
N VAL A 116 6.88 -2.04 7.98
CA VAL A 116 7.38 -1.40 6.76
C VAL A 116 8.86 -1.06 6.90
N GLN A 117 9.61 -1.20 5.80
CA GLN A 117 11.01 -0.76 5.69
C GLN A 117 11.05 0.67 5.18
N TYR A 118 11.79 1.53 5.89
CA TYR A 118 11.85 2.96 5.57
C TYR A 118 13.16 3.59 6.03
N GLN A 119 13.50 4.74 5.47
CA GLN A 119 14.54 5.62 6.00
C GLN A 119 13.88 6.84 6.59
N GLN A 120 14.48 7.40 7.65
CA GLN A 120 13.98 8.60 8.29
C GLN A 120 15.14 9.52 8.61
N PHE A 121 14.94 10.81 8.34
CA PHE A 121 15.91 11.84 8.65
C PHE A 121 15.19 13.05 9.28
N PRO A 122 15.80 13.71 10.27
CA PRO A 122 16.96 13.25 11.02
C PRO A 122 16.65 11.99 11.86
N SER A 123 17.65 11.17 12.12
CA SER A 123 17.54 9.98 12.96
C SER A 123 18.86 9.62 13.62
N LYS A 124 18.85 8.64 14.53
CA LYS A 124 20.09 8.13 15.14
C LYS A 124 21.05 7.53 14.10
N SER A 125 20.53 6.85 13.08
CA SER A 125 21.35 6.28 12.00
C SER A 125 21.95 7.37 11.10
N SER A 126 21.22 8.46 10.87
CA SER A 126 21.76 9.63 10.18
C SER A 126 22.65 10.51 11.07
N GLN A 127 22.78 10.19 12.37
CA GLN A 127 23.46 11.01 13.37
C GLN A 127 22.86 12.41 13.50
N GLY A 128 21.56 12.57 13.30
CA GLY A 128 20.89 13.88 13.36
C GLY A 128 21.00 14.71 12.07
N ARG A 129 21.61 14.18 11.01
CA ARG A 129 21.67 14.84 9.69
C ARG A 129 20.34 14.74 8.96
N VAL A 130 19.99 15.79 8.23
CA VAL A 130 18.82 15.90 7.36
C VAL A 130 19.14 15.42 5.94
N LEU A 131 18.11 14.98 5.21
CA LEU A 131 18.23 14.65 3.79
C LEU A 131 18.24 15.93 2.95
N CYS A 132 19.20 16.00 2.03
CA CYS A 132 19.21 16.99 0.96
C CYS A 132 19.13 16.29 -0.41
N LEU A 133 18.24 16.76 -1.28
CA LEU A 133 18.08 16.32 -2.66
C LEU A 133 18.58 17.39 -3.61
N LYS A 134 19.14 16.99 -4.75
CA LYS A 134 19.64 17.89 -5.79
C LYS A 134 19.35 17.31 -7.16
N GLY A 135 19.01 18.17 -8.12
CA GLY A 135 18.65 17.77 -9.47
C GLY A 135 17.13 17.70 -9.66
N HIS A 136 16.71 17.87 -10.91
CA HIS A 136 15.32 17.98 -11.32
C HIS A 136 15.04 17.18 -12.61
N ASP A 137 15.90 16.19 -12.89
CA ASP A 137 15.83 15.42 -14.13
C ASP A 137 14.65 14.44 -14.09
N ASN A 138 13.83 14.49 -15.12
CA ASN A 138 12.61 13.69 -15.29
C ASN A 138 12.74 12.62 -16.40
N HIS A 139 13.93 12.43 -16.97
CA HIS A 139 14.24 11.48 -18.05
C HIS A 139 15.40 10.54 -17.73
N ASP A 140 16.42 10.99 -17.00
CA ASP A 140 17.57 10.21 -16.56
C ASP A 140 17.82 10.40 -15.05
N GLY A 141 17.32 9.43 -14.28
CA GLY A 141 17.45 9.44 -12.82
C GLY A 141 18.88 9.38 -12.26
N SER A 142 19.90 9.19 -13.10
CA SER A 142 21.30 9.29 -12.67
C SER A 142 21.79 10.74 -12.47
N TRP A 143 21.03 11.72 -12.97
CA TRP A 143 21.27 13.16 -12.82
C TRP A 143 20.57 13.79 -11.61
N ASN A 144 19.96 12.96 -10.77
CA ASN A 144 19.41 13.36 -9.48
C ASN A 144 20.28 12.78 -8.37
N TYR A 145 20.46 13.53 -7.29
CA TYR A 145 21.43 13.25 -6.24
C TYR A 145 20.82 13.44 -4.84
N TYR A 146 21.45 12.80 -3.85
CA TYR A 146 21.13 12.97 -2.44
C TYR A 146 22.41 13.17 -1.62
N ALA A 147 22.27 13.84 -0.48
CA ALA A 147 23.30 13.99 0.53
C ALA A 147 22.68 14.04 1.93
N LEU A 148 23.50 13.86 2.96
CA LEU A 148 23.12 14.11 4.35
C LEU A 148 23.90 15.30 4.89
N ALA A 149 23.22 16.27 5.47
CA ALA A 149 23.84 17.48 6.03
C ALA A 149 23.38 17.74 7.46
N TRP A 150 24.20 18.42 8.26
CA TRP A 150 23.78 18.89 9.59
C TRP A 150 22.82 20.07 9.44
N PRO A 151 21.73 20.16 10.23
CA PRO A 151 20.77 21.27 10.14
C PRO A 151 21.43 22.66 10.24
N GLU A 152 22.49 22.79 11.03
CA GLU A 152 23.22 24.04 11.24
C GLU A 152 24.25 24.34 10.14
N ALA A 153 24.56 23.34 9.30
CA ALA A 153 25.60 23.38 8.27
C ALA A 153 25.10 22.80 6.94
N LEU A 154 23.95 23.30 6.47
CA LEU A 154 23.41 22.96 5.14
C LEU A 154 24.34 23.43 4.01
N PRO A 155 24.36 22.74 2.85
CA PRO A 155 25.14 23.17 1.69
C PRO A 155 24.88 24.62 1.28
N TYR A 156 25.84 25.24 0.60
CA TYR A 156 25.62 26.59 0.06
C TYR A 156 24.43 26.61 -0.91
N ASN A 157 23.66 27.71 -0.84
CA ASN A 157 22.45 27.94 -1.64
C ASN A 157 21.38 26.85 -1.45
N ALA A 158 21.40 26.14 -0.32
CA ALA A 158 20.36 25.17 -0.01
C ALA A 158 19.05 25.83 0.39
N THR A 159 17.94 25.34 -0.16
CA THR A 159 16.60 25.66 0.34
C THR A 159 16.29 24.73 1.50
N PHE A 160 15.84 25.27 2.64
CA PHE A 160 15.40 24.47 3.77
C PHE A 160 13.88 24.42 3.89
N MET A 161 13.32 23.21 3.75
CA MET A 161 11.88 22.95 3.71
C MET A 161 11.38 22.39 5.04
N LYS A 162 10.53 23.16 5.74
CA LYS A 162 9.96 22.77 7.04
C LYS A 162 8.85 21.72 6.94
N GLY A 163 8.65 20.93 7.98
CA GLY A 163 7.61 19.90 8.08
C GLY A 163 7.96 18.59 7.36
N LEU A 164 7.17 17.56 7.65
CA LEU A 164 7.38 16.20 7.17
C LEU A 164 7.26 16.08 5.64
N THR A 165 8.27 15.49 5.03
CA THR A 165 8.35 15.22 3.59
C THR A 165 8.33 13.71 3.34
N PHE A 166 7.41 13.25 2.51
CA PHE A 166 7.42 11.85 2.04
C PHE A 166 8.17 11.74 0.73
N VAL A 167 9.21 10.91 0.69
CA VAL A 167 10.02 10.68 -0.51
C VAL A 167 9.78 9.25 -1.01
N SER A 168 9.04 9.13 -2.10
CA SER A 168 8.69 7.84 -2.70
C SER A 168 9.63 7.51 -3.84
N TYR A 169 10.18 6.31 -3.82
CA TYR A 169 10.78 5.68 -4.99
C TYR A 169 9.95 4.47 -5.40
N ASN A 170 9.53 4.45 -6.66
CA ASN A 170 8.84 3.33 -7.28
C ASN A 170 9.65 2.79 -8.47
N HIS A 171 9.79 1.48 -8.57
CA HIS A 171 10.28 0.85 -9.80
C HIS A 171 9.22 0.87 -10.90
N TYR A 172 7.95 0.97 -10.53
CA TYR A 172 6.84 1.08 -11.45
C TYR A 172 6.32 2.52 -11.54
N ASP A 173 5.43 2.80 -12.49
CA ASP A 173 4.86 4.12 -12.68
C ASP A 173 3.74 4.43 -11.65
N TYR A 174 3.54 5.71 -11.32
CA TYR A 174 2.45 6.16 -10.43
C TYR A 174 1.09 6.30 -11.11
N GLY A 175 0.99 6.06 -12.42
CA GLY A 175 -0.24 6.19 -13.21
C GLY A 175 -1.09 4.92 -13.19
N ASN A 176 -0.44 3.75 -13.17
CA ASN A 176 -1.10 2.46 -13.08
C ASN A 176 -1.65 2.23 -11.66
N LEU A 177 -2.89 1.76 -11.59
CA LEU A 177 -3.62 1.57 -10.32
C LEU A 177 -2.89 0.65 -9.35
N PHE A 178 -2.46 -0.54 -9.82
CA PHE A 178 -1.80 -1.52 -8.97
C PHE A 178 -0.41 -1.01 -8.54
N HIS A 179 0.38 -0.55 -9.51
CA HIS A 179 1.74 -0.06 -9.27
C HIS A 179 1.76 1.11 -8.28
N GLY A 180 0.92 2.12 -8.50
CA GLY A 180 0.80 3.27 -7.63
C GLY A 180 0.33 2.88 -6.23
N LEU A 181 -0.67 2.00 -6.12
CA LEU A 181 -1.16 1.52 -4.83
C LEU A 181 -0.04 0.84 -4.03
N THR A 182 0.71 -0.08 -4.64
CA THR A 182 1.79 -0.82 -3.94
C THR A 182 2.90 0.09 -3.40
N SER A 183 3.12 1.25 -4.02
CA SER A 183 4.15 2.19 -3.58
C SER A 183 3.68 3.16 -2.51
N MET A 184 2.37 3.34 -2.38
CA MET A 184 1.79 4.21 -1.35
C MET A 184 1.47 3.46 -0.05
N ILE A 185 1.16 2.17 -0.12
CA ILE A 185 0.90 1.30 1.06
C ILE A 185 1.97 1.47 2.16
N PRO A 186 3.30 1.48 1.87
CA PRO A 186 4.34 1.71 2.87
C PRO A 186 4.17 3.00 3.68
N PHE A 187 3.80 4.11 3.04
CA PHE A 187 3.56 5.38 3.73
C PHE A 187 2.36 5.31 4.66
N VAL A 188 1.29 4.64 4.23
CA VAL A 188 0.10 4.44 5.08
C VAL A 188 0.44 3.55 6.29
N ALA A 189 1.27 2.52 6.10
CA ALA A 189 1.77 1.68 7.18
C ALA A 189 2.57 2.49 8.20
N TRP A 190 3.52 3.31 7.73
CA TRP A 190 4.32 4.17 8.58
C TRP A 190 3.46 5.20 9.32
N HIS A 191 2.50 5.82 8.63
CA HIS A 191 1.58 6.78 9.24
C HIS A 191 0.76 6.13 10.35
N LYS A 192 0.26 4.91 10.14
CA LYS A 192 -0.45 4.13 11.16
C LYS A 192 0.45 3.77 12.34
N MET A 193 1.68 3.33 12.07
CA MET A 193 2.69 3.01 13.10
C MET A 193 2.99 4.23 13.99
N ASN A 194 2.87 5.44 13.44
CA ASN A 194 3.03 6.72 14.15
C ASN A 194 1.68 7.32 14.62
N ASN A 195 0.71 6.47 14.95
CA ASN A 195 -0.61 6.83 15.50
C ASN A 195 -1.42 7.80 14.64
N CYS A 196 -1.16 7.87 13.32
CA CYS A 196 -1.79 8.81 12.40
C CYS A 196 -1.66 10.28 12.83
N SER A 197 -0.60 10.62 13.58
CA SER A 197 -0.51 11.92 14.28
C SER A 197 0.01 13.05 13.40
N ILE A 198 0.79 12.72 12.37
CA ILE A 198 1.50 13.69 11.53
C ILE A 198 1.14 13.43 10.07
N MET A 199 0.71 14.49 9.39
CA MET A 199 0.44 14.46 7.94
C MET A 199 1.66 15.01 7.19
N PRO A 200 1.99 14.44 6.02
CA PRO A 200 3.06 14.99 5.19
C PRO A 200 2.69 16.38 4.70
N SER A 201 3.63 17.33 4.83
CA SER A 201 3.50 18.67 4.25
C SER A 201 3.70 18.65 2.73
N ARG A 202 4.44 17.65 2.23
CA ARG A 202 4.76 17.48 0.81
C ARG A 202 5.21 16.05 0.47
N TRP A 203 5.20 15.77 -0.82
CA TRP A 203 5.61 14.51 -1.42
C TRP A 203 6.66 14.76 -2.49
N VAL A 204 7.72 13.98 -2.52
CA VAL A 204 8.69 13.93 -3.61
C VAL A 204 8.59 12.55 -4.24
N LEU A 205 8.33 12.48 -5.55
CA LEU A 205 8.08 11.22 -6.24
C LEU A 205 9.19 10.92 -7.24
N TYR A 206 9.77 9.74 -7.13
CA TYR A 206 10.76 9.22 -8.06
C TYR A 206 10.30 7.93 -8.72
N HIS A 207 10.53 7.80 -10.02
CA HIS A 207 10.39 6.57 -10.78
C HIS A 207 11.69 6.34 -11.55
N TRP A 208 12.38 5.22 -11.28
CA TRP A 208 13.74 4.97 -11.80
C TRP A 208 14.78 6.07 -11.49
N GLY A 209 14.57 6.79 -10.38
CA GLY A 209 15.38 7.93 -9.97
C GLY A 209 15.01 9.24 -10.68
N GLU A 210 14.07 9.20 -11.63
CA GLU A 210 13.57 10.37 -12.35
C GLU A 210 12.45 11.03 -11.56
N LEU A 211 12.46 12.35 -11.49
CA LEU A 211 11.47 13.12 -10.76
C LEU A 211 10.09 13.05 -11.45
N ARG A 212 9.04 12.89 -10.64
CA ARG A 212 7.64 12.81 -11.08
C ARG A 212 6.80 13.85 -10.37
N PHE A 213 5.89 14.46 -11.11
CA PHE A 213 5.11 15.61 -10.65
C PHE A 213 3.63 15.31 -10.43
N ASN A 214 3.23 14.07 -10.70
CA ASN A 214 1.85 13.62 -10.65
C ASN A 214 1.76 12.14 -10.33
N MET A 215 0.59 11.77 -9.82
CA MET A 215 0.12 10.40 -9.73
C MET A 215 -1.20 10.27 -10.50
N GLY A 216 -1.61 9.05 -10.82
CA GLY A 216 -2.91 8.81 -11.44
C GLY A 216 -4.05 9.38 -10.58
N LEU A 217 -5.09 9.94 -11.20
CA LEU A 217 -6.20 10.62 -10.50
C LEU A 217 -6.85 9.77 -9.41
N TRP A 218 -7.01 8.47 -9.67
CA TRP A 218 -7.56 7.53 -8.71
C TRP A 218 -6.65 7.35 -7.48
N LEU A 219 -5.32 7.25 -7.69
CA LEU A 219 -4.36 7.15 -6.60
C LEU A 219 -4.30 8.45 -5.80
N GLY A 220 -4.36 9.60 -6.50
CA GLY A 220 -4.43 10.91 -5.89
C GLY A 220 -5.62 11.05 -4.94
N SER A 221 -6.81 10.69 -5.42
CA SER A 221 -8.05 10.72 -4.62
C SER A 221 -7.95 9.82 -3.38
N LEU A 222 -7.33 8.64 -3.53
CA LEU A 222 -7.13 7.70 -2.43
C LEU A 222 -6.16 8.24 -1.37
N MET A 223 -5.06 8.86 -1.78
CA MET A 223 -4.08 9.44 -0.86
C MET A 223 -4.62 10.70 -0.18
N GLU A 224 -5.33 11.56 -0.91
CA GLU A 224 -6.05 12.70 -0.33
C GLU A 224 -7.05 12.25 0.74
N ALA A 225 -7.84 11.21 0.45
CA ALA A 225 -8.75 10.62 1.42
C ALA A 225 -8.01 10.03 2.64
N THR A 226 -6.86 9.38 2.42
CA THR A 226 -6.12 8.68 3.48
C THR A 226 -5.43 9.63 4.44
N PHE A 227 -4.87 10.74 3.93
CA PHE A 227 -4.09 11.72 4.69
C PHE A 227 -4.87 13.01 5.02
N ASP A 228 -6.20 13.00 4.82
CA ASP A 228 -7.12 14.10 5.13
C ASP A 228 -6.70 15.48 4.56
N GLY A 229 -6.10 15.52 3.37
CA GLY A 229 -5.60 16.78 2.83
C GLY A 229 -5.04 16.69 1.40
N PRO A 230 -4.89 17.85 0.73
CA PRO A 230 -4.43 17.90 -0.65
C PRO A 230 -3.00 17.39 -0.77
N LEU A 231 -2.71 16.75 -1.91
CA LEU A 231 -1.38 16.25 -2.22
C LEU A 231 -0.52 17.37 -2.77
N ASN A 232 0.40 17.86 -1.95
CA ASN A 232 1.44 18.77 -2.41
C ASN A 232 2.63 17.97 -2.95
N ILE A 233 2.67 17.74 -4.26
CA ILE A 233 3.79 17.07 -4.93
C ILE A 233 4.83 18.13 -5.30
N GLU A 234 6.01 18.00 -4.71
CA GLU A 234 7.13 18.90 -4.90
C GLU A 234 7.70 18.77 -6.31
N ARG A 235 8.05 19.92 -6.89
CA ARG A 235 8.51 20.03 -8.28
C ARG A 235 9.84 20.77 -8.41
N PHE A 236 10.31 21.43 -7.34
CA PHE A 236 11.57 22.18 -7.32
C PHE A 236 11.65 23.30 -8.37
N TYR A 237 10.55 24.05 -8.57
CA TYR A 237 10.41 25.02 -9.67
C TYR A 237 11.33 26.25 -9.60
N ASP A 238 11.73 26.67 -8.39
CA ASP A 238 12.36 27.98 -8.17
C ASP A 238 13.84 27.89 -7.77
N GLU A 239 14.47 26.74 -7.99
CA GLU A 239 15.81 26.51 -7.43
C GLU A 239 16.90 26.67 -8.47
N GLU A 240 17.66 27.76 -8.36
CA GLU A 240 18.93 28.00 -9.05
C GLU A 240 19.95 26.90 -8.70
N ASN A 241 19.88 25.71 -9.32
CA ASN A 241 20.84 24.60 -9.18
C ASN A 241 21.18 24.15 -7.73
N GLY A 242 20.51 24.69 -6.72
CA GLY A 242 20.74 24.48 -5.30
C GLY A 242 20.14 23.15 -4.84
N PRO A 243 20.59 22.61 -3.71
CA PRO A 243 19.97 21.45 -3.10
C PRO A 243 18.79 21.84 -2.17
N VAL A 244 17.75 21.01 -2.14
CA VAL A 244 16.67 21.10 -1.14
C VAL A 244 16.96 20.20 0.03
N CYS A 245 17.00 20.76 1.23
CA CYS A 245 17.11 20.01 2.46
C CYS A 245 15.78 20.04 3.23
N PHE A 246 15.37 18.90 3.80
CA PHE A 246 14.09 18.78 4.50
C PHE A 246 14.29 18.75 6.02
N GLU A 247 13.41 19.43 6.77
CA GLU A 247 13.43 19.40 8.24
C GLU A 247 13.21 17.99 8.79
N GLU A 248 12.23 17.29 8.21
CA GLU A 248 11.94 15.89 8.48
C GLU A 248 11.52 15.20 7.19
N ASP A 249 11.98 13.98 6.99
CA ASP A 249 11.56 13.16 5.86
C ASP A 249 11.54 11.67 6.17
N VAL A 250 10.68 10.99 5.41
CA VAL A 250 10.54 9.54 5.41
C VAL A 250 10.66 9.06 3.97
N VAL A 251 11.64 8.21 3.70
CA VAL A 251 11.92 7.64 2.39
C VAL A 251 11.40 6.22 2.33
N MET A 252 10.57 5.93 1.33
CA MET A 252 10.12 4.57 1.00
C MET A 252 10.62 4.21 -0.38
N ARG A 253 11.48 3.19 -0.44
CA ARG A 253 12.05 2.66 -1.70
C ARG A 253 11.74 1.17 -1.92
N HIS A 254 10.97 0.61 -1.01
CA HIS A 254 10.42 -0.74 -1.08
C HIS A 254 8.90 -0.65 -1.11
N ASN A 255 8.26 -1.59 -1.80
CA ASN A 255 6.81 -1.77 -1.73
C ASN A 255 6.44 -2.46 -0.39
N GLU A 256 5.41 -3.29 -0.37
CA GLU A 256 4.91 -3.96 0.83
C GLU A 256 5.80 -5.09 1.39
N GLY A 257 7.05 -5.20 0.94
CA GLY A 257 8.05 -6.14 1.44
C GLY A 257 8.38 -5.88 2.92
N GLY A 258 8.59 -6.95 3.70
CA GLY A 258 8.85 -6.86 5.14
C GLY A 258 7.60 -6.81 6.04
N MET A 259 6.49 -6.26 5.55
CA MET A 259 5.26 -6.20 6.35
C MET A 259 4.64 -7.57 6.60
N SER A 260 4.16 -7.78 7.83
CA SER A 260 3.36 -8.94 8.18
C SER A 260 1.99 -8.90 7.50
N ARG A 261 1.34 -10.07 7.36
CA ARG A 261 -0.04 -10.13 6.84
C ARG A 261 -0.99 -9.25 7.66
N GLN A 262 -0.86 -9.27 8.99
CA GLN A 262 -1.67 -8.45 9.87
C GLN A 262 -1.47 -6.96 9.60
N ARG A 263 -0.21 -6.50 9.48
CA ARG A 263 0.08 -5.09 9.20
C ARG A 263 -0.50 -4.64 7.86
N ARG A 264 -0.40 -5.46 6.81
CA ARG A 264 -1.04 -5.16 5.51
C ARG A 264 -2.56 -5.02 5.65
N MET A 265 -3.23 -5.95 6.36
CA MET A 265 -4.68 -5.88 6.58
C MET A 265 -5.09 -4.61 7.32
N GLU A 266 -4.35 -4.24 8.36
CA GLU A 266 -4.59 -3.02 9.12
C GLU A 266 -4.42 -1.73 8.32
N VAL A 267 -3.53 -1.73 7.32
CA VAL A 267 -3.33 -0.63 6.38
C VAL A 267 -4.50 -0.54 5.41
N PHE A 268 -4.90 -1.66 4.81
CA PHE A 268 -6.04 -1.70 3.90
C PHE A 268 -7.35 -1.29 4.60
N ASP A 269 -7.54 -1.65 5.88
CA ASP A 269 -8.70 -1.18 6.64
C ASP A 269 -8.68 0.33 6.87
N LEU A 270 -7.51 0.91 7.16
CA LEU A 270 -7.38 2.35 7.34
C LEU A 270 -7.74 3.07 6.05
N MET A 271 -7.18 2.63 4.92
CA MET A 271 -7.48 3.19 3.60
C MET A 271 -8.96 3.05 3.25
N ARG A 272 -9.57 1.89 3.51
CA ARG A 272 -11.00 1.65 3.31
C ARG A 272 -11.85 2.58 4.17
N CYS A 273 -11.56 2.69 5.46
CA CYS A 273 -12.27 3.57 6.41
C CYS A 273 -12.22 5.02 5.92
N LYS A 274 -11.01 5.50 5.61
CA LYS A 274 -10.76 6.86 5.13
C LYS A 274 -11.45 7.15 3.80
N ALA A 275 -11.38 6.25 2.84
CA ALA A 275 -12.06 6.40 1.55
C ALA A 275 -13.58 6.51 1.71
N ARG A 276 -14.19 5.69 2.58
CA ARG A 276 -15.64 5.76 2.86
C ARG A 276 -16.04 7.08 3.50
N MET A 277 -15.26 7.53 4.47
CA MET A 277 -15.46 8.82 5.13
C MET A 277 -15.35 9.99 4.15
N TYR A 278 -14.33 9.97 3.30
CA TYR A 278 -14.13 10.98 2.26
C TYR A 278 -15.29 11.03 1.27
N CYS A 279 -15.81 9.86 0.89
CA CYS A 279 -16.88 9.74 -0.11
C CYS A 279 -18.31 9.76 0.45
N ASN A 280 -18.48 9.98 1.76
CA ASN A 280 -19.77 9.83 2.46
C ASN A 280 -20.48 8.52 2.05
N ALA A 281 -19.72 7.43 1.98
CA ALA A 281 -20.28 6.11 1.75
C ALA A 281 -20.88 5.62 3.08
N GLU A 282 -22.20 5.46 3.11
CA GLU A 282 -22.88 4.92 4.28
C GLU A 282 -22.34 3.51 4.57
N ILE A 283 -21.88 3.30 5.80
CA ILE A 283 -21.73 1.95 6.33
C ILE A 283 -23.16 1.52 6.58
N ASN A 284 -23.80 0.91 5.57
CA ASN A 284 -25.17 0.45 5.70
C ASN A 284 -25.22 -0.45 6.95
N ASP A 285 -25.93 0.01 7.98
CA ASP A 285 -26.44 -0.86 9.03
C ASP A 285 -27.30 -1.88 8.29
N ARG A 286 -26.70 -3.04 7.98
CA ARG A 286 -27.38 -4.15 7.34
C ARG A 286 -28.59 -4.41 8.22
N GLY A 287 -29.78 -4.15 7.69
CA GLY A 287 -31.03 -4.31 8.43
C GLY A 287 -31.19 -5.75 8.93
N VAL A 288 -32.37 -6.06 9.47
CA VAL A 288 -32.68 -7.34 10.13
C VAL A 288 -32.42 -8.59 9.25
N PHE A 289 -32.30 -8.43 7.92
CA PHE A 289 -31.95 -9.50 6.99
C PHE A 289 -30.58 -9.27 6.32
N PRO A 290 -29.73 -10.31 6.21
CA PRO A 290 -28.45 -10.20 5.51
C PRO A 290 -28.71 -10.06 4.00
N VAL A 291 -28.51 -8.86 3.46
CA VAL A 291 -28.45 -8.62 2.01
C VAL A 291 -27.05 -9.00 1.52
N ILE A 292 -26.97 -9.82 0.48
CA ILE A 292 -25.71 -10.21 -0.18
C ILE A 292 -25.57 -9.38 -1.45
N GLY A 293 -24.62 -8.44 -1.48
CA GLY A 293 -24.32 -7.66 -2.68
C GLY A 293 -23.42 -8.43 -3.63
N MET A 294 -23.92 -8.78 -4.82
CA MET A 294 -23.12 -9.40 -5.88
C MET A 294 -22.94 -8.43 -7.05
N THR A 295 -21.69 -8.10 -7.36
CA THR A 295 -21.34 -7.11 -8.38
C THR A 295 -20.53 -7.77 -9.50
N LEU A 296 -21.02 -7.66 -10.73
CA LEU A 296 -20.26 -7.90 -11.95
C LEU A 296 -19.60 -6.60 -12.40
N LEU A 297 -18.29 -6.46 -12.14
CA LEU A 297 -17.49 -5.31 -12.54
C LEU A 297 -16.84 -5.57 -13.91
N LEU A 298 -17.39 -4.88 -14.91
CA LEU A 298 -16.98 -4.97 -16.29
C LEU A 298 -15.85 -3.98 -16.62
N ARG A 299 -15.13 -4.32 -17.69
CA ARG A 299 -14.06 -3.52 -18.28
C ARG A 299 -14.18 -3.57 -19.80
N THR A 300 -13.64 -2.56 -20.46
CA THR A 300 -13.56 -2.53 -21.93
C THR A 300 -12.18 -2.98 -22.43
N GLY A 301 -12.12 -3.35 -23.71
CA GLY A 301 -10.89 -3.70 -24.40
C GLY A 301 -10.32 -5.07 -24.01
N ALA A 302 -8.99 -5.14 -23.88
CA ALA A 302 -8.28 -6.37 -23.59
C ALA A 302 -8.76 -7.05 -22.31
N ARG A 303 -9.01 -8.37 -22.33
CA ARG A 303 -9.56 -9.18 -21.23
C ARG A 303 -11.03 -8.90 -20.90
N SER A 304 -11.76 -8.07 -21.64
CA SER A 304 -13.22 -7.97 -21.48
C SER A 304 -13.91 -9.29 -21.84
N PHE A 305 -15.14 -9.49 -21.35
CA PHE A 305 -15.96 -10.61 -21.83
C PHE A 305 -16.35 -10.41 -23.30
N LYS A 306 -16.43 -11.48 -24.09
CA LYS A 306 -16.90 -11.47 -25.48
C LYS A 306 -18.39 -11.09 -25.54
N ASN A 307 -19.19 -11.60 -24.62
CA ASN A 307 -20.62 -11.33 -24.50
C ASN A 307 -20.97 -10.97 -23.03
N GLU A 308 -20.95 -9.69 -22.71
CA GLU A 308 -21.20 -9.18 -21.36
C GLU A 308 -22.64 -9.43 -20.89
N THR A 309 -23.63 -9.29 -21.79
CA THR A 309 -25.05 -9.50 -21.48
C THR A 309 -25.31 -10.94 -21.06
N VAL A 310 -24.78 -11.92 -21.79
CA VAL A 310 -24.98 -13.34 -21.44
C VAL A 310 -24.32 -13.68 -20.10
N VAL A 311 -23.11 -13.19 -19.84
CA VAL A 311 -22.44 -13.38 -18.55
C VAL A 311 -23.23 -12.72 -17.41
N ALA A 312 -23.75 -11.51 -17.63
CA ALA A 312 -24.61 -10.84 -16.66
C ALA A 312 -25.88 -11.65 -16.36
N ASP A 313 -26.54 -12.19 -17.39
CA ASP A 313 -27.74 -13.01 -17.24
C ASP A 313 -27.47 -14.31 -16.48
N MET A 314 -26.31 -14.95 -16.68
CA MET A 314 -25.89 -16.14 -15.93
C MET A 314 -25.80 -15.82 -14.43
N PHE A 315 -25.08 -14.74 -14.06
CA PHE A 315 -24.93 -14.37 -12.66
C PHE A 315 -26.23 -13.83 -12.04
N LEU A 316 -27.07 -13.14 -12.80
CA LEU A 316 -28.40 -12.74 -12.34
C LEU A 316 -29.24 -13.97 -11.96
N LYS A 317 -29.23 -15.01 -12.81
CA LYS A 317 -29.93 -16.28 -12.53
C LYS A 317 -29.37 -16.99 -11.31
N GLU A 318 -28.05 -17.02 -11.11
CA GLU A 318 -27.46 -17.60 -9.90
C GLU A 318 -27.80 -16.80 -8.64
N CYS A 319 -27.78 -15.47 -8.70
CA CYS A 319 -28.18 -14.60 -7.59
C CYS A 319 -29.62 -14.87 -7.16
N ALA A 320 -30.54 -15.02 -8.13
CA ALA A 320 -31.96 -15.24 -7.88
C ALA A 320 -32.25 -16.54 -7.11
N LYS A 321 -31.32 -17.51 -7.09
CA LYS A 321 -31.43 -18.74 -6.30
C LYS A 321 -31.12 -18.52 -4.81
N VAL A 322 -30.51 -17.40 -4.44
CA VAL A 322 -30.07 -17.10 -3.07
C VAL A 322 -30.92 -15.98 -2.48
N GLN A 323 -31.65 -16.29 -1.41
CA GLN A 323 -32.48 -15.31 -0.72
C GLN A 323 -31.64 -14.12 -0.24
N GLY A 324 -32.08 -12.90 -0.55
CA GLY A 324 -31.39 -11.67 -0.15
C GLY A 324 -30.21 -11.27 -1.04
N CYS A 325 -29.91 -12.03 -2.11
CA CYS A 325 -28.90 -11.64 -3.08
C CYS A 325 -29.39 -10.47 -3.95
N ARG A 326 -28.58 -9.41 -4.05
CA ARG A 326 -28.79 -8.26 -4.94
C ARG A 326 -27.69 -8.24 -5.98
N PHE A 327 -28.07 -8.46 -7.23
CA PHE A 327 -27.14 -8.40 -8.35
C PHE A 327 -27.03 -6.98 -8.92
N MET A 328 -25.82 -6.58 -9.30
CA MET A 328 -25.54 -5.33 -9.99
C MET A 328 -24.45 -5.53 -11.04
N VAL A 329 -24.59 -4.82 -12.16
CA VAL A 329 -23.57 -4.73 -13.21
C VAL A 329 -23.02 -3.31 -13.22
N ALA A 330 -21.71 -3.16 -13.27
CA ALA A 330 -21.07 -1.85 -13.31
C ALA A 330 -19.84 -1.86 -14.24
N HIS A 331 -19.58 -0.75 -14.93
CA HIS A 331 -18.39 -0.58 -15.74
C HIS A 331 -17.38 0.31 -15.01
N SER A 332 -16.19 -0.22 -14.74
CA SER A 332 -15.15 0.49 -13.99
C SER A 332 -14.76 1.85 -14.58
N ASN A 333 -14.73 1.97 -15.91
CA ASN A 333 -14.39 3.19 -16.63
C ASN A 333 -15.48 4.27 -16.58
N ASN A 334 -16.69 3.94 -16.11
CA ASN A 334 -17.80 4.88 -15.98
C ASN A 334 -17.95 5.40 -14.55
N LEU A 335 -17.10 4.98 -13.61
CA LEU A 335 -17.22 5.31 -12.20
C LEU A 335 -16.11 6.24 -11.75
N THR A 336 -16.49 7.35 -11.13
CA THR A 336 -15.61 8.19 -10.32
C THR A 336 -15.04 7.41 -9.14
N PHE A 337 -14.00 7.96 -8.50
CA PHE A 337 -13.41 7.36 -7.30
C PHE A 337 -14.47 7.07 -6.22
N CYS A 338 -15.33 8.05 -5.90
CA CYS A 338 -16.32 7.86 -4.85
C CYS A 338 -17.48 6.94 -5.23
N GLU A 339 -17.84 6.85 -6.52
CA GLU A 339 -18.79 5.84 -6.98
C GLU A 339 -18.21 4.43 -6.83
N GLN A 340 -16.91 4.24 -7.10
CA GLN A 340 -16.23 2.96 -6.84
C GLN A 340 -16.21 2.63 -5.34
N VAL A 341 -15.94 3.61 -4.47
CA VAL A 341 -15.99 3.41 -3.01
C VAL A 341 -17.38 2.97 -2.56
N LYS A 342 -18.44 3.64 -3.03
CA LYS A 342 -19.83 3.28 -2.70
C LYS A 342 -20.20 1.90 -3.21
N LEU A 343 -19.89 1.60 -4.48
CA LEU A 343 -20.11 0.30 -5.11
C LEU A 343 -19.45 -0.84 -4.30
N MET A 344 -18.16 -0.70 -3.99
CA MET A 344 -17.41 -1.72 -3.26
C MET A 344 -17.88 -1.85 -1.81
N SER A 345 -18.33 -0.77 -1.18
CA SER A 345 -18.88 -0.81 0.19
C SER A 345 -20.19 -1.59 0.29
N SER A 346 -20.94 -1.71 -0.81
CA SER A 346 -22.15 -2.54 -0.91
C SER A 346 -21.93 -3.90 -1.59
N THR A 347 -20.68 -4.29 -1.86
CA THR A 347 -20.35 -5.53 -2.56
C THR A 347 -19.76 -6.55 -1.58
N ASP A 348 -20.37 -7.73 -1.50
CA ASP A 348 -19.86 -8.90 -0.76
C ASP A 348 -19.20 -9.93 -1.69
N ILE A 349 -19.67 -10.01 -2.95
CA ILE A 349 -19.12 -10.89 -3.99
C ILE A 349 -18.81 -10.05 -5.23
N LEU A 350 -17.53 -9.94 -5.57
CA LEU A 350 -17.07 -9.22 -6.75
C LEU A 350 -16.67 -10.19 -7.84
N ILE A 351 -17.29 -10.07 -9.00
CA ILE A 351 -16.97 -10.83 -10.20
C ILE A 351 -16.35 -9.86 -11.21
N SER A 352 -15.17 -10.18 -11.73
CA SER A 352 -14.53 -9.32 -12.74
C SER A 352 -13.53 -10.10 -13.59
N PRO A 353 -13.36 -9.71 -14.86
CA PRO A 353 -12.17 -10.06 -15.61
C PRO A 353 -10.89 -9.55 -14.95
N HIS A 354 -9.79 -10.25 -15.17
CA HIS A 354 -8.45 -9.83 -14.75
C HIS A 354 -8.09 -8.46 -15.35
N GLY A 355 -7.65 -7.54 -14.51
CA GLY A 355 -7.28 -6.19 -14.97
C GLY A 355 -7.17 -5.16 -13.87
N ALA A 356 -6.55 -4.01 -14.22
CA ALA A 356 -6.26 -2.93 -13.27
C ALA A 356 -7.47 -2.43 -12.49
N GLN A 357 -8.69 -2.58 -13.03
CA GLN A 357 -9.90 -2.19 -12.32
C GLN A 357 -10.13 -2.98 -11.02
N LEU A 358 -9.62 -4.21 -10.93
CA LEU A 358 -9.71 -5.04 -9.73
C LEU A 358 -8.89 -4.47 -8.55
N THR A 359 -8.00 -3.52 -8.78
CA THR A 359 -7.25 -2.86 -7.71
C THR A 359 -8.17 -2.25 -6.64
N ASN A 360 -9.37 -1.79 -7.00
CA ASN A 360 -10.30 -1.18 -6.05
C ASN A 360 -11.00 -2.17 -5.10
N MET A 361 -10.83 -3.49 -5.28
CA MET A 361 -11.53 -4.51 -4.50
C MET A 361 -11.29 -4.39 -2.99
N PHE A 362 -10.13 -3.86 -2.56
CA PHE A 362 -9.83 -3.73 -1.13
C PHE A 362 -10.81 -2.81 -0.39
N LEU A 363 -11.58 -2.00 -1.11
CA LEU A 363 -12.63 -1.13 -0.56
C LEU A 363 -13.87 -1.92 -0.09
N MET A 364 -14.00 -3.18 -0.51
CA MET A 364 -15.00 -4.12 0.00
C MET A 364 -14.71 -4.52 1.44
N GLU A 365 -15.71 -5.05 2.15
CA GLU A 365 -15.51 -5.56 3.52
C GLU A 365 -14.53 -6.73 3.57
N ARG A 366 -13.91 -6.92 4.74
CA ARG A 366 -13.19 -8.17 5.03
C ARG A 366 -14.11 -9.37 4.86
N ASN A 367 -13.54 -10.52 4.51
CA ASN A 367 -14.22 -11.79 4.23
C ASN A 367 -15.12 -11.79 2.99
N SER A 368 -15.21 -10.67 2.26
CA SER A 368 -15.85 -10.64 0.93
C SER A 368 -15.09 -11.55 -0.05
N SER A 369 -15.77 -11.99 -1.09
CA SER A 369 -15.24 -12.92 -2.08
C SER A 369 -15.00 -12.24 -3.43
N VAL A 370 -13.93 -12.64 -4.12
CA VAL A 370 -13.58 -12.19 -5.46
C VAL A 370 -13.51 -13.38 -6.39
N MET A 371 -14.27 -13.34 -7.48
CA MET A 371 -14.28 -14.32 -8.55
C MET A 371 -13.61 -13.69 -9.78
N GLU A 372 -12.38 -14.11 -10.06
CA GLU A 372 -11.58 -13.54 -11.14
C GLU A 372 -11.64 -14.39 -12.41
N PHE A 373 -11.85 -13.72 -13.55
CA PHE A 373 -11.93 -14.35 -14.87
C PHE A 373 -10.69 -14.04 -15.71
N PHE A 374 -10.11 -15.07 -16.32
CA PHE A 374 -8.89 -14.94 -17.10
C PHE A 374 -9.11 -15.37 -18.57
N PRO A 375 -8.56 -14.64 -19.56
CA PRO A 375 -8.53 -15.16 -20.92
C PRO A 375 -7.58 -16.36 -21.00
N LYS A 376 -7.72 -17.14 -22.07
CA LYS A 376 -6.87 -18.29 -22.33
C LYS A 376 -5.38 -17.90 -22.30
N GLY A 377 -4.57 -18.76 -21.69
CA GLY A 377 -3.11 -18.65 -21.71
C GLY A 377 -2.50 -17.53 -20.84
N TRP A 378 -3.30 -16.64 -20.25
CA TRP A 378 -2.79 -15.54 -19.42
C TRP A 378 -1.92 -16.01 -18.24
N LEU A 379 -2.41 -16.95 -17.44
CA LEU A 379 -1.67 -17.46 -16.27
C LEU A 379 -0.37 -18.18 -16.62
N LYS A 380 -0.28 -18.79 -17.80
CA LYS A 380 0.93 -19.52 -18.21
C LYS A 380 2.11 -18.56 -18.44
N LEU A 381 1.83 -17.35 -18.96
CA LEU A 381 2.86 -16.44 -19.46
C LEU A 381 2.99 -15.11 -18.67
N ALA A 382 2.03 -14.77 -17.82
CA ALA A 382 2.00 -13.48 -17.12
C ALA A 382 2.95 -13.36 -15.90
N GLY A 383 3.73 -14.41 -15.59
CA GLY A 383 4.69 -14.39 -14.48
C GLY A 383 4.01 -14.07 -13.14
N VAL A 384 4.64 -13.23 -12.30
CA VAL A 384 4.07 -12.80 -11.01
C VAL A 384 2.81 -11.96 -11.18
N GLY A 385 2.67 -11.28 -12.31
CA GLY A 385 1.52 -10.42 -12.63
C GLY A 385 0.16 -11.13 -12.58
N GLN A 386 0.13 -12.46 -12.69
CA GLN A 386 -1.10 -13.24 -12.58
C GLN A 386 -1.67 -13.32 -11.17
N TYR A 387 -0.85 -13.10 -10.13
CA TYR A 387 -1.24 -13.28 -8.73
C TYR A 387 -1.51 -11.96 -8.00
N VAL A 388 -1.38 -10.82 -8.69
CA VAL A 388 -1.45 -9.50 -8.06
C VAL A 388 -2.78 -9.24 -7.33
N TYR A 389 -3.90 -9.65 -7.90
CA TYR A 389 -5.22 -9.46 -7.28
C TYR A 389 -5.51 -10.48 -6.19
N ARG A 390 -4.99 -11.71 -6.33
CA ARG A 390 -4.96 -12.68 -5.23
C ARG A 390 -4.18 -12.15 -4.02
N SER A 391 -3.04 -11.49 -4.28
CA SER A 391 -2.24 -10.85 -3.25
C SER A 391 -3.01 -9.71 -2.58
N ILE A 392 -3.63 -8.78 -3.34
CA ILE A 392 -4.45 -7.71 -2.76
C ILE A 392 -5.59 -8.28 -1.91
N ALA A 393 -6.33 -9.27 -2.42
CA ALA A 393 -7.40 -9.90 -1.66
C ALA A 393 -6.89 -10.47 -0.33
N SER A 394 -5.77 -11.21 -0.36
CA SER A 394 -5.13 -11.73 0.86
C SER A 394 -4.69 -10.64 1.82
N TRP A 395 -4.11 -9.56 1.30
CA TRP A 395 -3.65 -8.41 2.08
C TRP A 395 -4.81 -7.58 2.65
N ALA A 396 -5.96 -7.55 2.00
CA ALA A 396 -7.16 -6.84 2.43
C ALA A 396 -8.10 -7.70 3.30
N GLY A 397 -7.77 -8.97 3.53
CA GLY A 397 -8.56 -9.90 4.34
C GLY A 397 -9.77 -10.50 3.61
N MET A 398 -9.69 -10.67 2.30
CA MET A 398 -10.74 -11.19 1.42
C MET A 398 -10.43 -12.61 0.93
N LYS A 399 -11.41 -13.25 0.31
CA LYS A 399 -11.30 -14.56 -0.34
C LYS A 399 -11.18 -14.38 -1.86
N HIS A 400 -10.29 -15.11 -2.52
CA HIS A 400 -10.07 -15.01 -3.97
C HIS A 400 -10.09 -16.38 -4.69
N ASP A 401 -9.82 -17.46 -3.96
CA ASP A 401 -9.58 -18.77 -4.56
C ASP A 401 -10.88 -19.53 -4.92
N GLU A 402 -12.04 -19.08 -4.43
CA GLU A 402 -13.33 -19.71 -4.68
C GLU A 402 -13.97 -19.14 -5.97
N GLY A 403 -13.95 -19.94 -7.04
CA GLY A 403 -14.70 -19.64 -8.27
C GLY A 403 -13.90 -18.95 -9.39
N SER A 404 -12.60 -18.67 -9.22
CA SER A 404 -11.79 -18.13 -10.31
C SER A 404 -11.86 -19.01 -11.57
N TRP A 405 -12.13 -18.42 -12.74
CA TRP A 405 -12.41 -19.14 -13.98
C TRP A 405 -11.45 -18.75 -15.12
N ARG A 406 -11.16 -19.71 -15.99
CA ARG A 406 -10.22 -19.57 -17.10
C ARG A 406 -10.89 -19.98 -18.38
N ASP A 407 -10.79 -19.13 -19.39
CA ASP A 407 -11.30 -19.44 -20.72
C ASP A 407 -10.51 -20.60 -21.34
N PRO A 408 -11.14 -21.76 -21.61
CA PRO A 408 -10.46 -22.89 -22.23
C PRO A 408 -10.28 -22.72 -23.75
N ILE A 409 -11.11 -21.89 -24.39
CA ILE A 409 -11.18 -21.75 -25.85
C ILE A 409 -10.32 -20.56 -26.28
N GLY A 410 -10.62 -19.37 -25.73
CA GLY A 410 -9.92 -18.10 -25.97
C GLY A 410 -9.54 -17.80 -27.42
N ASP A 411 -8.53 -16.96 -27.60
CA ASP A 411 -7.99 -16.61 -28.92
C ASP A 411 -6.79 -17.51 -29.24
N HIS A 412 -6.68 -17.93 -30.50
CA HIS A 412 -5.66 -18.88 -30.95
C HIS A 412 -4.29 -18.19 -31.13
N CYS A 413 -3.23 -18.81 -30.61
CA CYS A 413 -1.85 -18.41 -30.88
C CYS A 413 -1.24 -19.33 -31.96
N PRO A 414 -0.55 -18.78 -32.99
CA PRO A 414 0.08 -19.58 -34.04
C PRO A 414 1.36 -20.33 -33.59
N TYR A 415 1.81 -20.12 -32.35
CA TYR A 415 2.97 -20.80 -31.76
C TYR A 415 2.51 -21.82 -30.72
N SER A 416 3.45 -22.60 -30.15
CA SER A 416 3.13 -23.46 -29.01
C SER A 416 2.56 -22.64 -27.85
N GLU A 417 1.64 -23.21 -27.07
CA GLU A 417 0.88 -22.44 -26.08
C GLU A 417 1.76 -21.76 -25.01
N ASP A 418 2.94 -22.30 -24.74
CA ASP A 418 3.89 -21.79 -23.75
C ASP A 418 4.94 -20.83 -24.37
N ASP A 419 4.84 -20.54 -25.67
CA ASP A 419 5.73 -19.60 -26.34
C ASP A 419 5.47 -18.16 -25.88
N ARG A 420 6.52 -17.44 -25.48
CA ARG A 420 6.41 -16.05 -25.02
C ARG A 420 5.78 -15.12 -26.06
N ARG A 421 5.88 -15.45 -27.36
CA ARG A 421 5.24 -14.69 -28.44
C ARG A 421 3.71 -14.74 -28.37
N CYS A 422 3.14 -15.73 -27.70
CA CYS A 422 1.69 -15.81 -27.45
C CYS A 422 1.21 -14.83 -26.36
N MET A 423 2.12 -14.27 -25.56
CA MET A 423 1.73 -13.44 -24.42
C MET A 423 0.94 -12.20 -24.84
N SER A 424 1.28 -11.54 -25.95
CA SER A 424 0.53 -10.37 -26.44
C SER A 424 -0.90 -10.73 -26.86
N ILE A 425 -1.07 -11.90 -27.48
CA ILE A 425 -2.37 -12.44 -27.90
C ILE A 425 -3.22 -12.74 -26.67
N TYR A 426 -2.69 -13.51 -25.72
CA TYR A 426 -3.42 -13.87 -24.49
C TYR A 426 -3.71 -12.65 -23.60
N LYS A 427 -2.78 -11.69 -23.52
CA LYS A 427 -2.97 -10.42 -22.80
C LYS A 427 -4.07 -9.57 -23.42
N GLY A 428 -4.14 -9.57 -24.75
CA GLY A 428 -5.14 -8.84 -25.53
C GLY A 428 -6.50 -9.54 -25.63
N GLY A 429 -6.53 -10.85 -25.42
CA GLY A 429 -7.67 -11.68 -25.73
C GLY A 429 -8.90 -11.38 -24.87
N ARG A 430 -10.08 -11.58 -25.47
CA ARG A 430 -11.37 -11.44 -24.77
C ARG A 430 -11.82 -12.79 -24.21
N ILE A 431 -12.55 -12.73 -23.10
CA ILE A 431 -12.96 -13.90 -22.32
C ILE A 431 -14.30 -14.42 -22.84
N GLY A 432 -14.35 -15.67 -23.27
CA GLY A 432 -15.57 -16.37 -23.62
C GLY A 432 -16.46 -16.68 -22.43
N HIS A 433 -17.54 -17.40 -22.71
CA HIS A 433 -18.44 -17.99 -21.73
C HIS A 433 -18.75 -19.41 -22.21
N ASN A 434 -19.04 -20.30 -21.27
CA ASN A 434 -19.60 -21.59 -21.62
C ASN A 434 -21.12 -21.44 -21.60
N ASP A 435 -21.78 -21.71 -22.72
CA ASP A 435 -23.22 -21.93 -22.68
C ASP A 435 -23.48 -23.14 -21.81
N VAL A 436 -24.06 -22.93 -20.63
CA VAL A 436 -24.66 -24.03 -19.88
C VAL A 436 -25.99 -24.29 -20.56
N GLY A 437 -25.95 -25.14 -21.60
CA GLY A 437 -27.05 -25.36 -22.52
C GLY A 437 -27.05 -26.75 -23.15
N ASN A 438 -27.10 -27.77 -22.30
CA ASN A 438 -28.16 -28.79 -22.28
C ASN A 438 -28.02 -29.71 -21.06
#